data_AF-K1UQC3-F1
#
_entry.id   AF-K1UQC3-F1
#
_cell.length_a   1.000
_cell.length_b   1.000
_cell.length_c   1.000
_cell.angle_alpha   90.00
_cell.angle_beta   90.00
_cell.angle_gamma   90.00
#
_symmetry.space_group_name_H-M   'P 1'
#
loop_
_entity.id
_entity.type
_entity.pdbx_description
1 polymer ?
#
loop_
_entity_poly.entity_id
_entity_poly.type
_entity_poly.pdbx_seq_one_letter_code
_entity_poly.pdbx_strand_id
1 'polypeptide(L)'
;LKEVKTASEKGYAEYEHYLDTIRKEGDAMIRQAEANQMPIIVLCGRPYHLDPEINHGIDKLITSLGACIVTEDVISNKVEKLNTTVLNQWTYHARLYAAAEYICDKPQFNLVQLVSFGCGIDAITTDEVRSILEKSGKIYTQIKIDEITNLGAVKIRLRSLFAALEQ
;
A
#
# COMPACT_ATOMS: atom_id res chain seq x y z
N LEU A 1 -11.77 3.33 -37.49
CA LEU A 1 -11.47 2.22 -36.53
C LEU A 1 -9.98 1.88 -36.42
N LYS A 2 -9.18 1.87 -37.51
CA LYS A 2 -7.74 1.57 -37.45
C LYS A 2 -6.96 2.49 -36.50
N GLU A 3 -7.19 3.81 -36.59
CA GLU A 3 -6.53 4.80 -35.73
C GLU A 3 -6.89 4.62 -34.25
N VAL A 4 -8.16 4.33 -33.93
CA VAL A 4 -8.62 4.04 -32.57
C VAL A 4 -7.94 2.79 -32.01
N LYS A 5 -7.84 1.73 -32.81
CA LYS A 5 -7.14 0.50 -32.40
C LYS A 5 -5.67 0.78 -32.10
N THR A 6 -4.97 1.46 -33.01
CA THR A 6 -3.56 1.82 -32.82
C THR A 6 -3.35 2.75 -31.61
N ALA A 7 -4.23 3.72 -31.40
CA ALA A 7 -4.17 4.59 -30.22
C ALA A 7 -4.37 3.81 -28.92
N SER A 8 -5.34 2.89 -28.90
CA SER A 8 -5.61 2.03 -27.74
C SER A 8 -4.44 1.08 -27.45
N GLU A 9 -3.87 0.43 -28.47
CA GLU A 9 -2.70 -0.46 -28.33
C GLU A 9 -1.51 0.30 -27.74
N LYS A 10 -1.22 1.50 -28.24
CA LYS A 10 -0.16 2.36 -27.69
C LYS A 10 -0.43 2.76 -26.25
N GLY A 11 -1.70 3.08 -25.91
CA GLY A 11 -2.09 3.42 -24.55
C GLY A 11 -1.88 2.27 -23.57
N TYR A 12 -2.26 1.05 -23.94
CA TYR A 12 -2.03 -0.14 -23.11
C TYR A 12 -0.55 -0.48 -23.00
N ALA A 13 0.21 -0.40 -24.09
CA ALA A 13 1.65 -0.63 -24.07
C ALA A 13 2.39 0.33 -23.13
N GLU A 14 2.03 1.63 -23.16
CA GLU A 14 2.61 2.62 -22.24
C GLU A 14 2.18 2.36 -20.79
N TYR A 15 0.92 1.99 -20.56
CA TYR A 15 0.44 1.63 -19.23
C TYR A 15 1.18 0.42 -18.64
N GLU A 16 1.42 -0.62 -19.45
CA GLU A 16 2.22 -1.78 -19.05
C GLU A 16 3.67 -1.41 -18.77
N HIS A 17 4.28 -0.58 -19.63
CA HIS A 17 5.63 -0.07 -19.45
C HIS A 17 5.78 0.76 -18.17
N TYR A 18 4.80 1.62 -17.87
CA TYR A 18 4.73 2.38 -16.62
C TYR A 18 4.70 1.45 -15.40
N LEU A 19 3.80 0.45 -15.40
CA LEU A 19 3.70 -0.48 -14.28
C LEU A 19 4.98 -1.32 -14.10
N ASP A 20 5.60 -1.76 -15.20
CA ASP A 20 6.86 -2.49 -15.17
C ASP A 20 8.01 -1.63 -14.60
N THR A 21 8.04 -0.34 -14.93
CA THR A 21 9.00 0.62 -14.38
C THR A 21 8.85 0.75 -12.87
N ILE A 22 7.61 0.95 -12.38
CA ILE A 22 7.32 1.06 -10.94
C ILE A 22 7.72 -0.22 -10.19
N ARG A 23 7.40 -1.39 -10.76
CA ARG A 23 7.73 -2.69 -10.14
C ARG A 23 9.23 -2.93 -10.09
N LYS A 24 9.96 -2.64 -11.17
CA LYS A 24 11.43 -2.80 -11.20
C LYS A 24 12.13 -1.93 -10.18
N GLU A 25 11.70 -0.67 -10.06
CA GLU A 25 12.25 0.25 -9.08
C GLU A 25 11.90 -0.20 -7.65
N GLY A 26 10.63 -0.53 -7.40
CA GLY A 26 10.19 -1.04 -6.11
C GLY A 26 10.89 -2.34 -5.71
N ASP A 27 11.18 -3.24 -6.64
CA ASP A 27 11.97 -4.46 -6.40
C ASP A 27 13.42 -4.15 -6.04
N ALA A 28 14.02 -3.12 -6.64
CA ALA A 28 15.36 -2.66 -6.27
C ALA A 28 15.36 -2.06 -4.85
N MET A 29 14.37 -1.23 -4.53
CA MET A 29 14.19 -0.65 -3.20
C MET A 29 13.98 -1.73 -2.12
N ILE A 30 13.13 -2.73 -2.39
CA ILE A 30 12.89 -3.86 -1.49
C ILE A 30 14.19 -4.62 -1.23
N ARG A 31 14.94 -5.00 -2.28
CA ARG A 31 16.22 -5.72 -2.11
C ARG A 31 17.22 -4.93 -1.28
N GLN A 32 17.30 -3.62 -1.49
CA GLN A 32 18.18 -2.75 -0.72
C GLN A 32 17.74 -2.67 0.75
N ALA A 33 16.44 -2.53 1.00
CA ALA A 33 15.89 -2.50 2.35
C ALA A 33 16.14 -3.82 3.09
N GLU A 34 15.93 -4.95 2.43
CA GLU A 34 16.19 -6.28 2.98
C GLU A 34 17.66 -6.49 3.34
N ALA A 35 18.58 -6.09 2.43
CA ALA A 35 20.02 -6.16 2.67
C ALA A 35 20.47 -5.28 3.86
N ASN A 36 19.80 -4.16 4.08
CA ASN A 36 20.08 -3.22 5.16
C ASN A 36 19.26 -3.51 6.43
N GLN A 37 18.47 -4.58 6.45
CA GLN A 37 17.56 -4.93 7.55
C GLN A 37 16.60 -3.79 7.93
N MET A 38 16.22 -2.98 6.94
CA MET A 38 15.28 -1.88 7.14
C MET A 38 13.84 -2.40 7.12
N PRO A 39 12.96 -1.93 8.01
CA PRO A 39 11.54 -2.26 7.91
C PRO A 39 10.97 -1.72 6.60
N ILE A 40 10.13 -2.53 5.93
CA ILE A 40 9.48 -2.17 4.68
C ILE A 40 8.02 -1.87 4.97
N ILE A 41 7.59 -0.64 4.72
CA ILE A 41 6.19 -0.25 4.79
C ILE A 41 5.60 -0.28 3.39
N VAL A 42 4.58 -1.13 3.21
CA VAL A 42 3.66 -1.04 2.08
C VAL A 42 2.62 0.02 2.43
N LEU A 43 2.75 1.20 1.82
CA LEU A 43 1.81 2.30 2.01
C LEU A 43 0.69 2.16 0.99
N CYS A 44 -0.48 1.74 1.46
CA CYS A 44 -1.65 1.54 0.64
C CYS A 44 -2.65 2.68 0.82
N GLY A 45 -3.35 3.06 -0.24
CA GLY A 45 -4.36 4.10 -0.16
C GLY A 45 -5.15 4.24 -1.46
N ARG A 46 -5.64 5.45 -1.69
CA ARG A 46 -6.34 5.85 -2.92
C ARG A 46 -5.42 6.73 -3.77
N PRO A 47 -5.63 6.81 -5.10
CA PRO A 47 -4.81 7.67 -5.95
C PRO A 47 -4.75 9.13 -5.48
N TYR A 48 -5.86 9.65 -4.93
CA TYR A 48 -5.91 11.02 -4.43
C TYR A 48 -5.12 11.23 -3.12
N HIS A 49 -4.75 10.17 -2.39
CA HIS A 49 -3.89 10.26 -1.21
C HIS A 49 -2.44 10.65 -1.55
N LEU A 50 -2.07 10.68 -2.84
CA LEU A 50 -0.79 11.18 -3.31
C LEU A 50 -0.76 12.71 -3.43
N ASP A 51 -1.90 13.38 -3.38
CA ASP A 51 -1.96 14.84 -3.41
C ASP A 51 -1.24 15.42 -2.18
N PRO A 52 -0.27 16.35 -2.33
CA PRO A 52 0.48 16.91 -1.20
C PRO A 52 -0.40 17.56 -0.12
N GLU A 53 -1.53 18.14 -0.52
CA GLU A 53 -2.48 18.79 0.40
C GLU A 53 -3.31 17.77 1.18
N ILE A 54 -3.36 16.52 0.73
CA ILE A 54 -4.08 15.40 1.36
C ILE A 54 -3.13 14.48 2.13
N ASN A 55 -1.96 14.18 1.56
CA ASN A 55 -1.00 13.25 2.14
C ASN A 55 -0.37 13.78 3.43
N HIS A 56 -0.21 15.10 3.53
CA HIS A 56 0.42 15.79 4.66
C HIS A 56 1.85 15.29 4.99
N GLY A 57 2.56 14.68 4.03
CA GLY A 57 3.95 14.24 4.22
C GLY A 57 4.13 12.98 5.08
N ILE A 58 3.12 12.09 5.09
CA ILE A 58 3.17 10.83 5.82
C ILE A 58 4.29 9.92 5.29
N ASP A 59 4.54 9.96 3.99
CA ASP A 59 5.67 9.31 3.32
C ASP A 59 7.03 9.76 3.92
N LYS A 60 7.22 11.07 4.09
CA LYS A 60 8.44 11.64 4.70
C LYS A 60 8.56 11.25 6.16
N LEU A 61 7.44 11.18 6.87
CA LEU A 61 7.43 10.77 8.26
C LEU A 61 7.84 9.31 8.43
N ILE A 62 7.30 8.41 7.61
CA ILE A 62 7.66 6.98 7.64
C ILE A 62 9.15 6.78 7.29
N THR A 63 9.65 7.43 6.24
CA THR A 63 11.07 7.36 5.87
C THR A 63 11.98 7.93 6.97
N SER A 64 11.58 9.00 7.65
CA SER A 64 12.33 9.57 8.78
C SER A 64 12.43 8.64 10.00
N LEU A 65 11.56 7.62 10.07
CA LEU A 65 11.60 6.57 11.10
C LEU A 65 12.49 5.38 10.68
N GLY A 66 13.21 5.48 9.56
CA GLY A 66 14.18 4.48 9.12
C GLY A 66 13.59 3.37 8.24
N ALA A 67 12.35 3.53 7.77
CA ALA A 67 11.71 2.54 6.91
C ALA A 67 11.86 2.84 5.41
N CYS A 68 11.91 1.76 4.62
CA CYS A 68 11.69 1.83 3.18
C CYS A 68 10.19 1.86 2.91
N ILE A 69 9.76 2.64 1.91
CA ILE A 69 8.34 2.71 1.50
C ILE A 69 8.21 2.17 0.09
N VAL A 70 7.23 1.30 -0.11
CA VAL A 70 6.71 0.90 -1.42
C VAL A 70 5.20 0.98 -1.43
N THR A 71 4.60 1.05 -2.60
CA THR A 71 3.14 1.07 -2.80
C THR A 71 2.60 -0.31 -3.14
N GLU A 72 1.28 -0.50 -3.05
CA GLU A 72 0.65 -1.79 -3.30
C GLU A 72 0.84 -2.29 -4.74
N ASP A 73 1.00 -1.39 -5.71
CA ASP A 73 1.17 -1.73 -7.13
C ASP A 73 2.55 -2.32 -7.47
N VAL A 74 3.55 -2.16 -6.59
CA VAL A 74 4.86 -2.82 -6.67
C VAL A 74 4.75 -4.33 -6.43
N ILE A 75 3.86 -4.75 -5.52
CA ILE A 75 3.82 -6.14 -5.01
C ILE A 75 2.53 -6.88 -5.35
N SER A 76 1.43 -6.18 -5.65
CA SER A 76 0.11 -6.80 -5.87
C SER A 76 0.06 -7.75 -7.05
N ASN A 77 0.95 -7.61 -8.04
CA ASN A 77 1.04 -8.54 -9.17
C ASN A 77 1.77 -9.85 -8.85
N LYS A 78 2.32 -9.98 -7.63
CA LYS A 78 3.05 -11.18 -7.17
C LYS A 78 2.15 -12.19 -6.45
N VAL A 79 0.87 -11.87 -6.33
CA VAL A 79 -0.14 -12.73 -5.71
C VAL A 79 -1.18 -13.07 -6.75
N GLU A 80 -1.57 -14.35 -6.80
CA GLU A 80 -2.65 -14.80 -7.66
C GLU A 80 -4.01 -14.29 -7.15
N LYS A 81 -5.09 -14.64 -7.87
CA LYS A 81 -6.43 -14.17 -7.54
C LYS A 81 -6.87 -14.66 -6.16
N LEU A 82 -7.11 -13.72 -5.25
CA LEU A 82 -7.58 -14.01 -3.89
C LEU A 82 -9.07 -14.32 -3.83
N ASN A 83 -9.42 -15.27 -2.97
CA ASN A 83 -10.78 -15.48 -2.52
C ASN A 83 -11.04 -14.56 -1.32
N THR A 84 -11.66 -13.42 -1.58
CA THR A 84 -12.04 -12.44 -0.55
C THR A 84 -13.43 -12.75 0.01
N THR A 85 -13.69 -12.38 1.26
CA THR A 85 -15.03 -12.49 1.87
C THR A 85 -15.99 -11.42 1.36
N VAL A 86 -15.44 -10.38 0.73
CA VAL A 86 -16.16 -9.24 0.17
C VAL A 86 -16.08 -9.24 -1.36
N LEU A 87 -17.01 -8.51 -2.00
CA LEU A 87 -17.04 -8.38 -3.46
C LEU A 87 -15.83 -7.59 -3.97
N ASN A 88 -14.92 -8.29 -4.65
CA ASN A 88 -13.70 -7.70 -5.22
C ASN A 88 -13.90 -7.39 -6.71
N GLN A 89 -14.38 -6.18 -7.02
CA GLN A 89 -14.62 -5.72 -8.40
C GLN A 89 -13.69 -4.60 -8.87
N TRP A 90 -12.99 -3.91 -7.96
CA TRP A 90 -12.28 -2.68 -8.28
C TRP A 90 -10.78 -2.87 -8.13
N THR A 91 -10.03 -2.37 -9.11
CA THR A 91 -8.57 -2.56 -9.22
C THR A 91 -7.83 -2.16 -7.96
N TYR A 92 -8.15 -1.01 -7.35
CA TYR A 92 -7.45 -0.54 -6.15
C TYR A 92 -7.67 -1.43 -4.92
N HIS A 93 -8.90 -1.97 -4.73
CA HIS A 93 -9.15 -2.93 -3.64
C HIS A 93 -8.44 -4.25 -3.89
N ALA A 94 -8.51 -4.74 -5.13
CA ALA A 94 -7.83 -5.97 -5.51
C ALA A 94 -6.33 -5.90 -5.22
N ARG A 95 -5.70 -4.76 -5.55
CA ARG A 95 -4.27 -4.54 -5.26
C ARG A 95 -4.00 -4.44 -3.76
N LEU A 96 -4.84 -3.74 -3.01
CA LEU A 96 -4.74 -3.65 -1.55
C LEU A 96 -4.81 -5.03 -0.88
N TYR A 97 -5.78 -5.87 -1.25
CA TYR A 97 -5.92 -7.22 -0.71
C TYR A 97 -4.74 -8.11 -1.12
N ALA A 98 -4.30 -8.03 -2.38
CA ALA A 98 -3.13 -8.76 -2.88
C ALA A 98 -1.85 -8.35 -2.14
N ALA A 99 -1.67 -7.06 -1.87
CA ALA A 99 -0.55 -6.57 -1.07
C ALA A 99 -0.60 -7.06 0.38
N ALA A 100 -1.78 -7.08 1.00
CA ALA A 100 -1.97 -7.63 2.34
C ALA A 100 -1.58 -9.11 2.40
N GLU A 101 -2.05 -9.92 1.44
CA GLU A 101 -1.68 -11.34 1.35
C GLU A 101 -0.18 -11.52 1.11
N TYR A 102 0.40 -10.73 0.20
CA TYR A 102 1.80 -10.85 -0.17
C TYR A 102 2.74 -10.72 1.03
N ILE A 103 2.39 -9.91 2.03
CA ILE A 103 3.26 -9.64 3.17
C ILE A 103 3.08 -10.59 4.35
N CYS A 104 2.06 -11.45 4.33
CA CYS A 104 1.70 -12.32 5.45
C CYS A 104 2.88 -13.21 5.93
N ASP A 105 3.69 -13.72 5.00
CA ASP A 105 4.82 -14.59 5.27
C ASP A 105 6.19 -13.86 5.32
N LYS A 106 6.21 -12.52 5.27
CA LYS A 106 7.45 -11.73 5.15
C LYS A 106 7.70 -10.89 6.40
N PRO A 107 8.60 -11.30 7.31
CA PRO A 107 8.79 -10.64 8.61
C PRO A 107 9.06 -9.14 8.52
N GLN A 108 9.89 -8.70 7.56
CA GLN A 108 10.30 -7.29 7.41
C GLN A 108 9.21 -6.37 6.85
N PHE A 109 8.17 -6.94 6.22
CA PHE A 109 7.11 -6.17 5.59
C PHE A 109 5.98 -5.85 6.57
N ASN A 110 5.46 -4.63 6.48
CA ASN A 110 4.33 -4.15 7.24
C ASN A 110 3.42 -3.32 6.33
N LEU A 111 2.14 -3.25 6.64
CA LEU A 111 1.17 -2.50 5.84
C LEU A 111 0.61 -1.34 6.64
N VAL A 112 0.61 -0.16 6.01
CA VAL A 112 -0.07 1.03 6.51
C VAL A 112 -1.13 1.42 5.50
N GLN A 113 -2.40 1.38 5.90
CA GLN A 113 -3.52 1.77 5.07
C GLN A 113 -3.94 3.21 5.38
N LEU A 114 -3.87 4.08 4.37
CA LEU A 114 -4.51 5.38 4.38
C LEU A 114 -5.99 5.21 4.09
N VAL A 115 -6.84 5.81 4.92
CA VAL A 115 -8.29 5.80 4.76
C VAL A 115 -8.86 7.20 4.88
N SER A 116 -9.99 7.40 4.21
CA SER A 116 -10.70 8.67 4.16
C SER A 116 -11.96 8.64 5.02
N PHE A 117 -12.25 9.74 5.72
CA PHE A 117 -13.42 9.80 6.60
C PHE A 117 -14.72 9.73 5.79
N GLY A 118 -15.70 8.98 6.30
CA GLY A 118 -16.98 8.81 5.60
C GLY A 118 -16.91 7.99 4.31
N CYS A 119 -15.74 7.42 3.97
CA CYS A 119 -15.59 6.56 2.81
C CYS A 119 -16.18 5.18 3.11
N GLY A 120 -17.43 4.93 2.70
CA GLY A 120 -18.12 3.66 2.99
C GLY A 120 -17.40 2.41 2.46
N ILE A 121 -16.65 2.56 1.37
CA ILE A 121 -15.86 1.46 0.80
C ILE A 121 -14.58 1.19 1.60
N ASP A 122 -14.01 2.19 2.27
CA ASP A 122 -12.87 2.00 3.16
C ASP A 122 -13.25 1.20 4.41
N ALA A 123 -14.49 1.33 4.89
CA ALA A 123 -15.01 0.51 6.00
C ALA A 123 -14.96 -0.98 5.65
N ILE A 124 -15.41 -1.35 4.45
CA ILE A 124 -15.42 -2.74 3.97
C ILE A 124 -14.00 -3.26 3.73
N THR A 125 -13.18 -2.47 3.02
CA THR A 125 -11.81 -2.89 2.68
C THR A 125 -10.91 -3.00 3.90
N THR A 126 -11.08 -2.11 4.88
CA THR A 126 -10.36 -2.16 6.17
C THR A 126 -10.58 -3.49 6.88
N ASP A 127 -11.83 -3.95 6.98
CA ASP A 127 -12.12 -5.19 7.72
C ASP A 127 -11.56 -6.42 7.01
N GLU A 128 -11.59 -6.44 5.68
CA GLU A 128 -10.98 -7.52 4.89
C GLU A 128 -9.45 -7.52 5.02
N VAL A 129 -8.80 -6.37 4.88
CA VAL A 129 -7.33 -6.26 5.03
C VAL A 129 -6.89 -6.62 6.45
N ARG A 130 -7.62 -6.14 7.46
CA ARG A 130 -7.37 -6.50 8.86
C ARG A 130 -7.45 -8.01 9.05
N SER A 131 -8.50 -8.64 8.53
CA SER A 131 -8.70 -10.10 8.59
C SER A 131 -7.55 -10.87 7.95
N ILE A 132 -7.06 -10.45 6.77
CA ILE A 132 -5.92 -11.07 6.10
C ILE A 132 -4.65 -10.97 6.96
N LEU A 133 -4.32 -9.77 7.44
CA LEU A 133 -3.09 -9.54 8.21
C LEU A 133 -3.11 -10.22 9.58
N GLU A 134 -4.18 -10.06 10.34
CA GLU A 134 -4.27 -10.61 11.71
C GLU A 134 -4.27 -12.14 11.73
N LYS A 135 -4.83 -12.80 10.70
CA LYS A 135 -4.73 -14.27 10.53
C LYS A 135 -3.28 -14.75 10.40
N SER A 136 -2.39 -13.90 9.86
CA SER A 136 -0.96 -14.18 9.73
C SER A 136 -0.12 -13.68 10.91
N GLY A 137 -0.75 -13.11 11.95
CA GLY A 137 -0.05 -12.50 13.09
C GLY A 137 0.56 -11.12 12.80
N LYS A 138 0.22 -10.49 11.67
CA LYS A 138 0.66 -9.14 11.31
C LYS A 138 -0.24 -8.08 11.93
N ILE A 139 0.34 -6.93 12.28
CA ILE A 139 -0.40 -5.79 12.84
C ILE A 139 -1.04 -4.99 11.70
N TYR A 140 -2.37 -4.85 11.72
CA TYR A 140 -3.05 -3.92 10.84
C TYR A 140 -2.92 -2.47 11.35
N THR A 141 -2.36 -1.59 10.52
CA THR A 141 -2.20 -0.16 10.86
C THR A 141 -3.01 0.72 9.91
N GLN A 142 -3.94 1.48 10.47
CA GLN A 142 -4.78 2.44 9.75
C GLN A 142 -4.42 3.88 10.09
N ILE A 143 -4.33 4.75 9.08
CA ILE A 143 -4.22 6.20 9.25
C ILE A 143 -5.41 6.86 8.54
N LYS A 144 -6.22 7.60 9.30
CA LYS A 144 -7.30 8.41 8.74
C LYS A 144 -6.73 9.77 8.35
N ILE A 145 -6.84 10.17 7.10
CA ILE A 145 -6.15 11.39 6.63
C ILE A 145 -7.06 12.63 6.60
N ASP A 146 -8.32 12.50 6.19
CA ASP A 146 -9.21 13.68 6.02
C ASP A 146 -9.73 14.27 7.35
N GLU A 147 -9.57 13.54 8.46
CA GLU A 147 -9.91 14.01 9.81
C GLU A 147 -8.72 14.69 10.52
N ILE A 148 -7.50 14.54 10.00
CA ILE A 148 -6.28 14.85 10.74
C ILE A 148 -5.52 16.00 10.07
N THR A 149 -5.71 17.21 10.58
CA THR A 149 -4.82 18.35 10.28
C THR A 149 -3.51 18.31 11.10
N ASN A 150 -3.40 17.37 12.04
CA ASN A 150 -2.28 17.27 12.99
C ASN A 150 -1.47 15.97 12.82
N LEU A 151 -0.30 16.09 12.20
CA LEU A 151 0.66 14.99 12.01
C LEU A 151 1.13 14.34 13.32
N GLY A 152 0.93 14.95 14.47
CA GLY A 152 1.25 14.37 15.79
C GLY A 152 0.55 13.05 16.05
N ALA A 153 -0.74 12.94 15.71
CA ALA A 153 -1.49 11.69 15.88
C ALA A 153 -0.94 10.57 14.96
N VAL A 154 -0.60 10.93 13.72
CA VAL A 154 0.02 10.00 12.76
C VAL A 154 1.40 9.56 13.25
N LYS A 155 2.22 10.50 13.74
CA LYS A 155 3.55 10.23 14.28
C LYS A 155 3.51 9.30 15.48
N ILE A 156 2.57 9.49 16.40
CA ILE A 156 2.40 8.59 17.55
C ILE A 156 2.07 7.19 17.06
N ARG A 157 1.10 7.05 16.15
CA ARG A 157 0.67 5.74 15.63
C ARG A 157 1.80 5.00 14.91
N LEU A 158 2.56 5.69 14.07
CA LEU A 158 3.72 5.10 13.38
C LEU A 158 4.81 4.69 14.37
N ARG A 159 5.13 5.53 15.37
CA ARG A 159 6.10 5.15 16.42
C ARG A 159 5.64 3.94 17.22
N SER A 160 4.35 3.84 17.52
CA SER A 160 3.79 2.66 18.18
C SER A 160 3.91 1.40 17.32
N LEU A 161 3.69 1.51 16.00
CA LEU A 161 3.94 0.39 15.08
C LEU A 161 5.41 -0.06 15.14
N PHE A 162 6.37 0.85 14.94
CA PHE A 162 7.80 0.48 14.97
C PHE A 162 8.23 -0.10 16.32
N ALA A 163 7.77 0.48 17.44
CA ALA A 163 8.08 -0.04 18.78
C ALA A 163 7.47 -1.42 19.05
N ALA A 164 6.37 -1.78 18.39
CA ALA A 164 5.77 -3.11 18.47
C ALA A 164 6.51 -4.14 17.59
N LEU A 165 7.23 -3.69 16.56
CA LEU A 165 8.03 -4.55 15.68
C LEU A 165 9.42 -4.88 16.25
N GLU A 166 9.89 -4.10 17.23
CA GLU A 166 11.17 -4.31 17.93
C GLU A 166 11.07 -5.32 19.11
N GLN A 167 9.87 -5.83 19.41
CA GLN A 167 9.59 -6.79 20.49
C GLN A 167 9.52 -8.23 19.96
#